data_AF-T2J322-F1
#
_entry.id   AF-T2J322-F1
#
_cell.length_a   1.000
_cell.length_b   1.000
_cell.length_c   1.000
_cell.angle_alpha   90.00
_cell.angle_beta   90.00
_cell.angle_gamma   90.00
#
_symmetry.space_group_name_H-M   'P 1'
#
loop_
_entity.id
_entity.type
_entity.pdbx_description
1 polymer ?
#
loop_
_entity_poly.entity_id
_entity_poly.type
_entity_poly.pdbx_seq_one_letter_code
_entity_poly.pdbx_strand_id
1 'polypeptide(L)'
;MLIALLSHSIGLIETTKNLNILFLQCFLLISVLVGIHPFVINRVIHFIKKEKNQDRENIYLQQYPGIILLGEIVFLLLRSSGFILALMAFVSITLQQIPMIVSAFSFAWLLGLVIPGAPGGLVVFEATIIGLLETSSLPIEVVLTTIAIFRIISILAEVIGAGLGYFGLNR
;
A
#
# COMPACT_ATOMS: atom_id res chain seq x y z
N MET A 1 -2.67 -7.76 -2.20
CA MET A 1 -3.63 -8.85 -2.48
C MET A 1 -4.08 -8.93 -3.93
N LEU A 2 -4.57 -7.84 -4.56
CA LEU A 2 -4.95 -7.86 -5.99
C LEU A 2 -3.78 -8.25 -6.91
N ILE A 3 -2.56 -7.82 -6.58
CA ILE A 3 -1.33 -8.19 -7.29
C ILE A 3 -0.99 -9.68 -7.12
N ALA A 4 -1.23 -10.27 -5.94
CA ALA A 4 -1.04 -11.71 -5.70
C ALA A 4 -2.07 -12.55 -6.48
N LEU A 5 -3.32 -12.07 -6.61
CA LEU A 5 -4.37 -12.70 -7.41
C LEU A 5 -4.09 -12.61 -8.92
N LEU A 6 -3.62 -11.47 -9.40
CA LEU A 6 -3.21 -11.31 -10.80
C LEU A 6 -2.02 -12.22 -11.14
N SER A 7 -1.03 -12.33 -10.24
CA SER A 7 0.11 -13.24 -10.45
C SER A 7 -0.26 -14.72 -10.34
N HIS A 8 -1.27 -15.07 -9.52
CA HIS A 8 -1.86 -16.40 -9.51
C HIS A 8 -2.60 -16.70 -10.83
N SER A 9 -3.37 -15.73 -11.35
CA SER A 9 -4.07 -15.87 -12.64
C SER A 9 -3.12 -15.96 -13.84
N ILE A 10 -1.91 -15.40 -13.73
CA ILE A 10 -0.88 -15.42 -14.77
C ILE A 10 0.06 -16.64 -14.68
N GLY A 11 -0.07 -17.48 -13.64
CA GLY A 11 0.69 -18.73 -13.52
C GLY A 11 2.16 -18.53 -13.12
N LEU A 12 2.55 -17.35 -12.62
CA LEU A 12 3.93 -17.08 -12.19
C LEU A 12 4.28 -17.70 -10.83
N ILE A 13 3.28 -18.15 -10.07
CA ILE A 13 3.45 -18.75 -8.74
C ILE A 13 2.75 -20.11 -8.76
N GLU A 14 3.53 -21.19 -8.71
CA GLU A 14 3.07 -22.59 -8.54
C GLU A 14 2.55 -22.82 -7.11
N THR A 15 1.63 -21.99 -6.63
CA THR A 15 0.91 -22.28 -5.39
C THR A 15 -0.17 -23.30 -5.75
N THR A 16 0.04 -24.54 -5.31
CA THR A 16 -0.91 -25.66 -5.33
C THR A 16 -2.35 -25.17 -5.23
N LYS A 17 -3.19 -25.60 -6.19
CA LYS A 17 -4.63 -25.31 -6.36
C LYS A 17 -5.45 -25.53 -5.07
N ASN A 18 -5.32 -24.66 -4.09
CA ASN A 18 -6.04 -24.75 -2.82
C ASN A 18 -7.21 -23.77 -2.87
N LEU A 19 -8.38 -24.30 -3.22
CA LEU A 19 -9.62 -23.54 -3.40
C LEU A 19 -9.96 -22.66 -2.18
N ASN A 20 -9.65 -23.10 -0.97
CA ASN A 20 -9.93 -22.35 0.25
C ASN A 20 -9.13 -21.04 0.34
N ILE A 21 -7.86 -21.04 -0.09
CA ILE A 21 -7.03 -19.82 -0.09
C ILE A 21 -7.57 -18.81 -1.10
N LEU A 22 -8.03 -19.30 -2.25
CA LEU A 22 -8.63 -18.48 -3.31
C LEU A 22 -9.96 -17.85 -2.86
N PHE A 23 -10.82 -18.63 -2.19
CA PHE A 23 -12.06 -18.12 -1.59
C PHE A 23 -11.79 -17.05 -0.52
N LEU A 24 -10.81 -17.28 0.36
CA LEU A 24 -10.41 -16.30 1.37
C LEU A 24 -9.88 -15.01 0.72
N GLN A 25 -9.10 -15.15 -0.36
CA GLN A 25 -8.59 -14.04 -1.16
C GLN A 25 -9.70 -13.22 -1.80
N CYS A 26 -10.67 -13.88 -2.44
CA CYS A 26 -11.83 -13.22 -3.04
C CYS A 26 -12.69 -12.52 -1.98
N PHE A 27 -12.91 -13.16 -0.83
CA PHE A 27 -13.70 -12.58 0.26
C PHE A 27 -13.06 -11.31 0.82
N LEU A 28 -11.74 -11.34 1.07
CA LEU A 28 -10.98 -10.16 1.49
C LEU A 28 -11.02 -9.04 0.44
N LEU A 29 -10.90 -9.39 -0.84
CA LEU A 29 -10.93 -8.40 -1.92
C LEU A 29 -12.31 -7.75 -2.06
N ILE A 30 -13.38 -8.53 -1.95
CA ILE A 30 -14.76 -8.01 -1.89
C ILE A 30 -14.94 -7.10 -0.68
N SER A 31 -14.44 -7.48 0.49
CA SER A 31 -14.52 -6.66 1.70
C SER A 31 -13.82 -5.30 1.52
N VAL A 32 -12.64 -5.27 0.90
CA VAL A 32 -11.91 -4.03 0.59
C VAL A 32 -12.71 -3.20 -0.43
N LEU A 33 -13.23 -3.83 -1.49
CA LEU A 33 -14.02 -3.15 -2.53
C LEU A 33 -15.32 -2.54 -1.97
N VAL A 34 -15.99 -3.26 -1.07
CA VAL A 34 -17.20 -2.79 -0.38
C VAL A 34 -16.87 -1.67 0.60
N GLY A 35 -15.73 -1.72 1.29
CA GLY A 35 -15.26 -0.64 2.16
C GLY A 35 -14.97 0.67 1.40
N ILE A 36 -14.41 0.57 0.19
CA ILE A 36 -14.12 1.71 -0.69
C ILE A 36 -15.38 2.19 -1.43
N HIS A 37 -16.42 1.35 -1.53
CA HIS A 37 -17.64 1.67 -2.24
C HIS A 37 -18.32 2.91 -1.62
N PRO A 38 -18.80 3.88 -2.43
CA PRO A 38 -19.39 5.14 -1.97
C PRO A 38 -20.57 4.97 -0.99
N PHE A 39 -21.13 3.77 -0.88
CA PHE A 39 -22.15 3.42 0.11
C PHE A 39 -21.64 3.47 1.57
N VAL A 40 -20.43 2.98 1.86
CA VAL A 40 -19.87 3.01 3.22
C VAL A 40 -19.39 4.42 3.56
N ILE A 41 -18.73 5.09 2.61
CA ILE A 41 -18.23 6.46 2.76
C ILE A 41 -19.40 7.43 3.04
N ASN A 42 -20.48 7.37 2.24
CA ASN A 42 -21.64 8.24 2.41
C ASN A 42 -22.41 7.94 3.72
N ARG A 43 -22.41 6.67 4.18
CA ARG A 43 -22.96 6.28 5.48
C ARG A 43 -22.14 6.83 6.65
N VAL A 44 -20.81 6.74 6.61
CA VAL A 44 -19.92 7.29 7.65
C VAL A 44 -20.05 8.82 7.73
N ILE A 45 -20.13 9.52 6.60
CA ILE A 45 -20.37 10.97 6.56
C ILE A 45 -21.69 11.32 7.27
N HIS A 46 -22.74 10.52 7.08
CA HIS A 46 -24.03 10.72 7.76
C HIS A 46 -23.93 10.46 9.28
N PHE A 47 -23.15 9.47 9.72
CA PHE A 47 -22.91 9.21 11.14
C PHE A 47 -22.13 10.35 11.83
N ILE A 48 -21.10 10.91 11.16
CA ILE A 48 -20.32 12.03 11.70
C ILE A 48 -21.14 13.34 11.69
N LYS A 49 -22.02 13.54 10.69
CA LYS A 49 -22.94 14.70 10.65
C LYS A 49 -23.94 14.71 11.80
N LYS A 50 -24.29 13.55 12.37
CA LYS A 50 -25.23 13.47 13.49
C LYS A 50 -24.68 14.09 14.79
N GLU A 51 -23.36 14.14 14.95
CA GLU A 51 -22.71 14.64 16.17
C GLU A 51 -22.33 16.13 16.11
N LYS A 52 -22.26 16.71 14.90
CA LYS A 52 -21.88 18.11 14.70
C LYS A 52 -23.03 18.85 14.04
N ASN A 53 -23.81 19.56 14.85
CA ASN A 53 -24.96 20.40 14.49
C ASN A 53 -24.50 21.59 13.61
N GLN A 54 -24.12 21.29 12.37
CA GLN A 54 -23.68 22.26 11.37
C GLN A 54 -24.42 21.95 10.06
N ASP A 55 -25.45 22.75 9.81
CA ASP A 55 -26.05 22.99 8.50
C ASP A 55 -25.01 23.62 7.56
N ARG A 56 -24.05 22.81 7.12
CA ARG A 56 -23.17 23.17 6.01
C ARG A 56 -23.40 22.17 4.89
N GLU A 57 -23.82 22.76 3.79
CA GLU A 57 -24.15 22.29 2.45
C GLU A 57 -24.00 20.79 2.15
N ASN A 58 -24.96 20.30 1.38
CA ASN A 58 -25.02 18.94 0.87
C ASN A 58 -23.84 18.63 -0.07
N ILE A 59 -22.68 18.30 0.50
CA ILE A 59 -21.56 17.69 -0.23
C ILE A 59 -21.97 16.25 -0.56
N TYR A 60 -22.72 16.08 -1.65
CA TYR A 60 -22.90 14.78 -2.27
C TYR A 60 -21.65 14.48 -3.09
N LEU A 61 -20.92 13.42 -2.74
CA LEU A 61 -19.88 12.84 -3.60
C LEU A 61 -20.57 12.21 -4.81
N GLN A 62 -20.80 13.01 -5.84
CA GLN A 62 -21.57 12.62 -7.03
C GLN A 62 -20.76 11.77 -8.02
N GLN A 63 -19.44 11.68 -7.83
CA GLN A 63 -18.53 11.00 -8.74
C GLN A 63 -17.60 10.07 -7.98
N TYR A 64 -17.48 8.84 -8.46
CA TYR A 64 -16.58 7.83 -7.91
C TYR A 64 -15.16 8.39 -7.92
N PRO A 65 -14.42 8.40 -6.79
CA PRO A 65 -13.06 8.92 -6.71
C PRO A 65 -12.05 7.94 -7.36
N GLY A 66 -12.39 7.42 -8.54
CA GLY A 66 -11.57 6.46 -9.29
C GLY A 66 -10.21 7.04 -9.63
N ILE A 67 -10.13 8.34 -9.92
CA ILE A 67 -8.86 9.04 -10.18
C ILE A 67 -7.96 9.04 -8.94
N ILE A 68 -8.52 9.22 -7.74
CA ILE A 68 -7.76 9.21 -6.48
C ILE A 68 -7.24 7.79 -6.21
N LEU A 69 -8.08 6.76 -6.41
CA LEU A 69 -7.68 5.36 -6.27
C LEU A 69 -6.61 4.96 -7.30
N LEU A 70 -6.73 5.41 -8.54
CA LEU A 70 -5.74 5.13 -9.59
C LEU A 70 -4.41 5.83 -9.25
N GLY A 71 -4.47 7.06 -8.75
CA GLY A 71 -3.31 7.79 -8.23
C GLY A 71 -2.62 7.05 -7.09
N GLU A 72 -3.38 6.57 -6.11
CA GLU A 72 -2.88 5.73 -5.00
C GLU A 72 -2.20 4.45 -5.51
N ILE A 73 -2.81 3.74 -6.47
CA ILE A 73 -2.21 2.52 -7.05
C ILE A 73 -0.90 2.84 -7.75
N VAL A 74 -0.86 3.88 -8.58
CA VAL A 74 0.37 4.30 -9.29
C VAL A 74 1.45 4.73 -8.30
N PHE A 75 1.08 5.53 -7.29
CA PHE A 75 1.98 5.96 -6.23
C PHE A 75 2.56 4.76 -5.47
N LEU A 76 1.72 3.80 -5.09
CA LEU A 76 2.14 2.61 -4.36
C LEU A 76 3.04 1.69 -5.22
N LEU A 77 2.75 1.55 -6.51
CA LEU A 77 3.58 0.79 -7.44
C LEU A 77 4.95 1.45 -7.66
N LEU A 78 5.00 2.77 -7.83
CA LEU A 78 6.25 3.52 -7.94
C LEU A 78 7.06 3.43 -6.64
N ARG A 79 6.38 3.47 -5.49
CA ARG A 79 7.04 3.38 -4.19
C ARG A 79 7.60 1.98 -3.93
N SER A 80 6.82 0.93 -4.24
CA SER A 80 7.26 -0.46 -4.11
C SER A 80 8.37 -0.83 -5.10
N SER A 81 8.41 -0.23 -6.30
CA SER A 81 9.52 -0.44 -7.23
C SER A 81 10.83 0.12 -6.67
N GLY A 82 10.81 1.29 -6.02
CA GLY A 82 11.97 1.83 -5.30
C GLY A 82 12.48 0.89 -4.19
N PHE A 83 11.55 0.26 -3.46
CA PHE A 83 11.90 -0.74 -2.44
C PHE A 83 12.55 -1.99 -3.06
N ILE A 84 12.02 -2.48 -4.18
CA ILE A 84 12.59 -3.63 -4.90
C ILE A 84 14.00 -3.31 -5.40
N LEU A 85 14.21 -2.13 -5.98
CA LEU A 85 15.54 -1.69 -6.43
C LEU A 85 16.53 -1.62 -5.28
N ALA A 86 16.11 -1.13 -4.11
CA ALA A 86 16.93 -1.13 -2.91
C ALA A 86 17.24 -2.56 -2.41
N LEU A 87 16.28 -3.49 -2.54
CA LEU A 87 16.48 -4.90 -2.16
C LEU A 87 17.41 -5.63 -3.14
N MET A 88 17.31 -5.33 -4.43
CA MET A 88 18.18 -5.87 -5.50
C MET A 88 19.65 -5.51 -5.31
N ALA A 89 19.95 -4.45 -4.56
CA ALA A 89 21.33 -4.08 -4.22
C ALA A 89 22.00 -5.08 -3.25
N PHE A 90 21.21 -5.83 -2.48
CA PHE A 90 21.72 -6.78 -1.48
C PHE A 90 21.53 -8.23 -1.88
N VAL A 91 20.44 -8.55 -2.59
CA VAL A 91 20.07 -9.91 -2.97
C VAL A 91 19.59 -9.93 -4.41
N SER A 92 19.98 -10.96 -5.16
CA SER A 92 19.42 -11.22 -6.49
C SER A 92 17.98 -11.72 -6.36
N ILE A 93 17.03 -10.94 -6.87
CA ILE A 93 15.59 -11.24 -6.81
C ILE A 93 15.16 -11.91 -8.10
N THR A 94 14.46 -13.04 -8.00
CA THR A 94 13.84 -13.71 -9.14
C THR A 94 12.51 -13.04 -9.51
N LEU A 95 12.15 -13.02 -10.79
CA LEU A 95 10.89 -12.43 -11.28
C LEU A 95 9.63 -12.97 -10.57
N GLN A 96 9.66 -14.22 -10.10
CA GLN A 96 8.55 -14.82 -9.35
C GLN A 96 8.36 -14.23 -7.94
N GLN A 97 9.42 -13.67 -7.35
CA GLN A 97 9.37 -13.05 -6.02
C GLN A 97 8.83 -11.62 -6.05
N ILE A 98 8.87 -10.96 -7.21
CA ILE A 98 8.43 -9.56 -7.37
C ILE A 98 6.98 -9.37 -6.91
N PRO A 99 5.99 -10.15 -7.39
CA PRO A 99 4.61 -9.97 -6.95
C PRO A 99 4.42 -10.18 -5.45
N MET A 100 5.17 -11.13 -4.88
CA MET A 100 5.15 -11.40 -3.44
C MET A 100 5.65 -10.19 -2.66
N ILE A 101 6.82 -9.65 -3.02
CA ILE A 101 7.42 -8.48 -2.38
C ILE A 101 6.52 -7.25 -2.51
N VAL A 102 5.99 -6.96 -3.70
CA VAL A 102 5.05 -5.85 -3.90
C VAL A 102 3.81 -6.04 -3.03
N SER A 103 3.25 -7.25 -2.98
CA SER A 103 2.05 -7.50 -2.20
C SER A 103 2.26 -7.35 -0.70
N ALA A 104 3.43 -7.78 -0.20
CA ALA A 104 3.81 -7.62 1.20
C ALA A 104 4.05 -6.14 1.53
N PHE A 105 4.76 -5.42 0.66
CA PHE A 105 4.99 -3.99 0.79
C PHE A 105 3.67 -3.21 0.82
N SER A 106 2.75 -3.46 -0.10
CA SER A 106 1.45 -2.80 -0.14
C SER A 106 0.65 -3.01 1.14
N PHE A 107 0.66 -4.22 1.71
CA PHE A 107 -0.06 -4.53 2.93
C PHE A 107 0.58 -3.87 4.16
N ALA A 108 1.90 -3.97 4.28
CA ALA A 108 2.65 -3.31 5.36
C ALA A 108 2.48 -1.78 5.31
N TRP A 109 2.49 -1.19 4.11
CA TRP A 109 2.25 0.23 3.90
C TRP A 109 0.85 0.66 4.34
N LEU A 110 -0.18 -0.10 3.95
CA LEU A 110 -1.56 0.16 4.34
C LEU A 110 -1.74 0.05 5.87
N LEU A 111 -1.20 -1.00 6.49
CA LEU A 111 -1.26 -1.14 7.96
C LEU A 111 -0.53 -0.01 8.69
N GLY A 112 0.61 0.43 8.16
CA GLY A 112 1.34 1.58 8.68
C GLY A 112 0.51 2.87 8.70
N LEU A 113 -0.37 3.08 7.71
CA LEU A 113 -1.24 4.25 7.63
C LEU A 113 -2.52 4.12 8.49
N VAL A 114 -3.04 2.91 8.67
CA VAL A 114 -4.33 2.68 9.36
C VAL A 114 -4.19 2.73 10.88
N ILE A 115 -3.05 2.34 11.45
CA ILE A 115 -2.89 2.23 12.91
C ILE A 115 -2.60 3.62 13.51
N PRO A 116 -3.56 4.22 14.25
CA PRO A 116 -3.35 5.52 14.88
C PRO A 116 -2.41 5.36 16.07
N GLY A 117 -1.42 6.25 16.18
CA GLY A 117 -0.50 6.29 17.33
C GLY A 117 0.95 5.93 17.03
N ALA A 118 1.25 5.40 15.83
CA ALA A 118 2.64 5.30 15.37
C ALA A 118 3.02 6.57 14.57
N PRO A 119 4.03 7.35 14.97
CA PRO A 119 4.51 8.48 14.18
C PRO A 119 4.90 7.99 12.78
N GLY A 120 4.13 8.41 11.77
CA GLY A 120 4.34 8.02 10.36
C GLY A 120 4.24 6.53 10.06
N GLY A 121 3.64 5.70 10.94
CA GLY A 121 3.49 4.26 10.69
C GLY A 121 4.80 3.44 10.69
N LEU A 122 5.92 4.03 11.14
CA LEU A 122 7.28 3.48 10.92
C LEU A 122 7.48 2.09 11.54
N VAL A 123 7.11 1.93 12.82
CA VAL A 123 7.31 0.67 13.56
C VAL A 123 6.36 -0.42 13.06
N VAL A 124 5.12 -0.05 12.74
CA VAL A 124 4.10 -0.97 12.21
C VAL A 124 4.52 -1.51 10.85
N PHE A 125 5.02 -0.63 9.98
CA PHE A 125 5.52 -1.02 8.66
C PHE A 125 6.67 -2.02 8.79
N GLU A 126 7.66 -1.75 9.63
CA GLU A 126 8.82 -2.63 9.88
C GLU A 126 8.40 -4.00 10.40
N ALA A 127 7.57 -4.04 11.46
CA ALA A 127 7.12 -5.31 12.03
C ALA A 127 6.33 -6.14 11.02
N THR A 128 5.47 -5.49 10.22
CA THR A 128 4.61 -6.18 9.25
C THR A 128 5.41 -6.67 8.05
N ILE A 129 6.29 -5.85 7.48
CA ILE A 129 7.10 -6.23 6.32
C ILE A 129 8.06 -7.37 6.69
N ILE A 130 8.65 -7.33 7.89
CA ILE A 130 9.51 -8.39 8.39
C ILE A 130 8.72 -9.69 8.53
N GLY A 131 7.57 -9.68 9.23
CA GLY A 131 6.77 -10.89 9.40
C GLY A 131 6.27 -11.48 8.06
N LEU A 132 6.00 -10.64 7.06
CA LEU A 132 5.59 -11.09 5.74
C LEU A 132 6.74 -11.61 4.87
N LEU A 133 7.93 -11.01 4.95
CA LEU A 133 9.09 -11.40 4.15
C LEU A 133 9.91 -12.53 4.79
N GLU A 134 9.79 -12.74 6.10
CA GLU A 134 10.39 -13.88 6.81
C GLU A 134 9.90 -15.22 6.24
N THR A 135 8.64 -15.27 5.82
CA THR A 135 8.04 -16.44 5.16
C THR A 135 8.69 -16.74 3.79
N SER A 136 9.43 -15.79 3.23
CA SER A 136 9.98 -15.81 1.86
C SER A 136 11.47 -16.16 1.80
N SER A 137 12.03 -16.71 2.89
CA SER A 137 13.46 -17.04 3.05
C SER A 137 14.44 -15.87 2.86
N LEU A 138 13.97 -14.63 3.01
CA LEU A 138 14.82 -13.44 3.00
C LEU A 138 15.43 -13.21 4.40
N PRO A 139 16.76 -13.02 4.52
CA PRO A 139 17.38 -12.70 5.79
C PRO A 139 16.84 -11.38 6.37
N ILE A 140 16.50 -11.39 7.65
CA ILE A 140 15.90 -10.24 8.34
C ILE A 140 16.82 -9.01 8.32
N GLU A 141 18.13 -9.25 8.38
CA GLU A 141 19.19 -8.23 8.33
C GLU A 141 19.17 -7.47 7.00
N VAL A 142 18.97 -8.20 5.90
CA VAL A 142 18.85 -7.61 4.56
C VAL A 142 17.59 -6.76 4.48
N VAL A 143 16.45 -7.27 4.97
CA VAL A 143 15.17 -6.55 4.95
C VAL A 143 15.27 -5.24 5.74
N LEU A 144 15.83 -5.27 6.96
CA LEU A 144 16.05 -4.07 7.78
C LEU A 144 16.96 -3.05 7.10
N THR A 145 18.08 -3.51 6.53
CA THR A 145 19.03 -2.64 5.82
C THR A 145 18.39 -2.01 4.59
N THR A 146 17.63 -2.78 3.82
CA THR A 146 16.85 -2.29 2.68
C THR A 146 15.84 -1.23 3.12
N ILE A 147 15.10 -1.43 4.22
CA ILE A 147 14.14 -0.44 4.72
C ILE A 147 14.83 0.87 5.08
N ALA A 148 15.98 0.80 5.76
CA ALA A 148 16.74 1.98 6.16
C ALA A 148 17.18 2.80 4.93
N ILE A 149 17.74 2.13 3.92
CA ILE A 149 18.18 2.78 2.68
C ILE A 149 17.01 3.31 1.87
N PHE A 150 15.94 2.53 1.76
CA PHE A 150 14.71 2.94 1.08
C PHE A 150 14.13 4.21 1.70
N ARG A 151 14.19 4.37 3.02
CA ARG A 151 13.77 5.62 3.70
C ARG A 151 14.62 6.81 3.31
N ILE A 152 15.94 6.66 3.28
CA ILE A 152 16.84 7.74 2.86
C ILE A 152 16.49 8.16 1.43
N ILE A 153 16.30 7.20 0.52
CA ILE A 153 15.90 7.45 -0.87
C ILE A 153 14.54 8.17 -0.93
N SER A 154 13.54 7.71 -0.16
CA SER A 154 12.20 8.32 -0.14
C SER A 154 12.22 9.74 0.40
N ILE A 155 12.94 9.99 1.50
CA ILE A 155 13.05 11.32 2.10
C ILE A 155 13.78 12.26 1.13
N LEU A 156 14.85 11.80 0.48
CA LEU A 156 15.54 12.59 -0.55
C LEU A 156 14.59 12.94 -1.71
N ALA A 157 13.79 11.98 -2.18
CA ALA A 157 12.82 12.23 -3.23
C ALA A 157 11.76 13.27 -2.82
N GLU A 158 11.26 13.19 -1.59
CA GLU A 158 10.30 14.15 -1.03
C GLU A 158 10.93 15.55 -0.86
N VAL A 159 12.17 15.64 -0.38
CA VAL A 159 12.91 16.90 -0.24
C VAL A 159 13.19 17.54 -1.61
N ILE A 160 13.60 16.76 -2.61
CA ILE A 160 13.81 17.26 -3.97
C ILE A 160 12.48 17.74 -4.57
N GLY A 161 11.40 16.96 -4.41
CA GLY A 161 10.08 17.34 -4.86
C GLY A 161 9.59 18.64 -4.21
N ALA A 162 9.76 18.78 -2.91
CA ALA A 162 9.44 20.00 -2.17
C ALA A 162 10.30 21.18 -2.62
N GLY A 163 11.61 20.97 -2.83
CA GLY A 163 12.53 21.98 -3.32
C GLY A 163 12.15 22.48 -4.71
N LEU A 164 11.89 21.57 -5.66
CA LEU A 164 11.43 21.91 -7.01
C LEU A 164 10.08 22.64 -6.98
N GLY A 165 9.15 22.21 -6.14
CA GLY A 165 7.87 22.88 -5.94
C GLY A 165 8.03 24.30 -5.41
N TYR A 166 8.91 24.50 -4.43
CA TYR A 166 9.20 25.82 -3.86
C TYR A 166 9.81 26.77 -4.90
N PHE A 167 10.83 26.32 -5.66
CA PHE A 167 11.44 27.13 -6.71
C PHE A 167 10.51 27.37 -7.90
N GLY A 168 9.63 26.42 -8.21
CA GLY A 168 8.66 26.52 -9.30
C GLY A 168 7.48 27.45 -9.00
N LEU A 169 7.03 27.55 -7.75
CA LEU A 169 5.96 28.47 -7.34
C LEU A 169 6.45 29.91 -7.16
N ASN A 170 7.75 30.14 -7.01
CA ASN A 170 8.33 31.46 -6.77
C ASN A 170 8.76 32.18 -8.08
N ARG A 171 8.22 31.74 -9.22
CA ARG A 171 8.31 32.35 -10.56
C ARG A 171 6.92 32.63 -11.09
#